data_AF-A0A7C6TPV3-F1
#
_entry.id   AF-A0A7C6TPV3-F1
#
_cell.length_a   1.000
_cell.length_b   1.000
_cell.length_c   1.000
_cell.angle_alpha   90.00
_cell.angle_beta   90.00
_cell.angle_gamma   90.00
#
_symmetry.space_group_name_H-M   'P 1'
#
loop_
_entity.id
_entity.type
_entity.pdbx_description
1 polymer ?
#
loop_
_entity_poly.entity_id
_entity_poly.type
_entity_poly.pdbx_seq_one_letter_code
_entity_poly.pdbx_strand_id
1 'polypeptide(L)'
;MKKYPIGFWNYTSTGDLKKKDVLDWKDLGMSFAMSPEYNPAHSKKQDMLDILDACEENGLKSIICDSRARWYGAADNPDEYKKRFAEAYEDFGRHPATIGFHIGDEPSREIDFQSCIIANKIQLEVAPNLTPFINFLPYWRGIEQSILHFDTFSEWASHMADNGKFKMLCYDCYTQMNPEEDGTDRFFLNLKYYSDAAKAAKLPLWTTLLSVGHYRYREPDEDDLRWQLSAAAACGCKGILWFFIYMRAPMSNYRVSAIDEFGERTRTFEPLSRVNRHFLHRFGDFFRDAELIGAWMTGKTYGGYGEFTGSEIPGITGVESSHGNPGIVSHFKLDGRNYVCVVNNTPFKSGAFKITYSKDIKKVNRLGWNGFQDTKYYHGDAFYSENDGIITSGDWYAPGQMNVYRFE
;
A
#
# COMPACT_ATOMS: atom_id res chain seq x y z
N MET A 1 -11.98 -1.83 -6.42
CA MET A 1 -11.69 -3.27 -6.64
C MET A 1 -12.46 -4.12 -5.63
N LYS A 2 -12.72 -5.40 -5.90
CA LYS A 2 -13.42 -6.30 -4.96
C LYS A 2 -12.56 -6.76 -3.78
N LYS A 3 -11.23 -6.71 -3.87
CA LYS A 3 -10.30 -7.04 -2.79
C LYS A 3 -9.42 -5.83 -2.48
N TYR A 4 -8.83 -5.80 -1.30
CA TYR A 4 -7.78 -4.82 -0.98
C TYR A 4 -6.64 -4.95 -2.01
N PRO A 5 -6.20 -3.85 -2.63
CA PRO A 5 -5.10 -3.85 -3.58
C PRO A 5 -3.78 -4.26 -2.93
N ILE A 6 -3.28 -5.44 -3.26
CA ILE A 6 -1.87 -5.83 -3.13
C ILE A 6 -1.38 -6.26 -4.52
N GLY A 7 -0.29 -5.66 -4.97
CA GLY A 7 0.36 -5.96 -6.24
C GLY A 7 1.86 -5.70 -6.17
N PHE A 8 2.49 -5.51 -7.33
CA PHE A 8 3.94 -5.37 -7.42
C PHE A 8 4.36 -4.64 -8.69
N TRP A 9 5.58 -4.10 -8.66
CA TRP A 9 6.26 -3.56 -9.83
C TRP A 9 6.81 -4.68 -10.70
N ASN A 10 6.44 -4.64 -11.99
CA ASN A 10 6.90 -5.59 -12.99
C ASN A 10 7.75 -4.86 -14.04
N TYR A 11 9.04 -5.21 -14.12
CA TYR A 11 9.99 -4.62 -15.05
C TYR A 11 10.36 -5.56 -16.20
N THR A 12 9.68 -6.71 -16.33
CA THR A 12 9.88 -7.64 -17.45
C THR A 12 9.27 -7.07 -18.74
N SER A 13 9.73 -7.55 -19.90
CA SER A 13 9.13 -7.19 -21.18
C SER A 13 8.02 -8.15 -21.55
N THR A 14 7.03 -7.67 -22.30
CA THR A 14 6.00 -8.55 -22.87
C THR A 14 6.67 -9.59 -23.77
N GLY A 15 6.42 -10.86 -23.48
CA GLY A 15 7.06 -12.00 -24.14
C GLY A 15 8.01 -12.78 -23.23
N ASP A 16 8.56 -12.14 -22.19
CA ASP A 16 9.46 -12.79 -21.23
C ASP A 16 8.69 -13.73 -20.29
N LEU A 17 7.50 -13.30 -19.86
CA LEU A 17 6.57 -14.08 -19.05
C LEU A 17 5.51 -14.77 -19.90
N LYS A 18 5.00 -15.90 -19.41
CA LYS A 18 3.94 -16.74 -20.00
C LYS A 18 2.77 -16.90 -19.04
N LYS A 19 1.65 -17.45 -19.53
CA LYS A 19 0.42 -17.69 -18.73
C LYS A 19 0.71 -18.38 -17.39
N LYS A 20 1.61 -19.37 -17.38
CA LYS A 20 1.97 -20.14 -16.18
C LYS A 20 2.57 -19.27 -15.07
N ASP A 21 3.26 -18.18 -15.41
CA ASP A 21 3.99 -17.35 -14.43
C ASP A 21 3.00 -16.49 -13.62
N VAL A 22 1.77 -16.31 -14.10
CA VAL A 22 0.67 -15.67 -13.34
C VAL A 22 0.28 -16.49 -12.10
N LEU A 23 0.56 -17.81 -12.10
CA LEU A 23 0.35 -18.64 -10.90
C LEU A 23 1.24 -18.20 -9.75
N ASP A 24 2.46 -17.74 -10.01
CA ASP A 24 3.32 -17.18 -8.97
C ASP A 24 2.71 -15.92 -8.34
N TRP A 25 2.03 -15.08 -9.13
CA TRP A 25 1.38 -13.87 -8.62
C TRP A 25 0.23 -14.23 -7.68
N LYS A 26 -0.56 -15.24 -8.04
CA LYS A 26 -1.61 -15.80 -7.19
C LYS A 26 -1.04 -16.40 -5.91
N ASP A 27 0.03 -17.19 -6.02
CA ASP A 27 0.67 -17.85 -4.89
C ASP A 27 1.32 -16.85 -3.94
N LEU A 28 1.85 -15.73 -4.45
CA LEU A 28 2.31 -14.59 -3.66
C LEU A 28 1.17 -13.81 -2.97
N GLY A 29 -0.09 -14.19 -3.19
CA GLY A 29 -1.24 -13.52 -2.61
C GLY A 29 -1.53 -12.16 -3.25
N MET A 30 -1.16 -11.95 -4.51
CA MET A 30 -1.47 -10.70 -5.21
C MET A 30 -2.94 -10.64 -5.59
N SER A 31 -3.53 -9.45 -5.48
CA SER A 31 -4.89 -9.13 -5.95
C SER A 31 -4.89 -8.45 -7.32
N PHE A 32 -3.77 -7.81 -7.67
CA PHE A 32 -3.51 -7.25 -8.98
C PHE A 32 -2.01 -7.32 -9.31
N ALA A 33 -1.66 -7.13 -10.57
CA ALA A 33 -0.27 -7.04 -11.03
C ALA A 33 -0.08 -5.86 -11.98
N MET A 34 1.11 -5.28 -12.01
CA MET A 34 1.54 -4.53 -13.18
C MET A 34 1.90 -5.51 -14.29
N SER A 35 1.37 -5.32 -15.49
CA SER A 35 1.73 -6.17 -16.63
C SER A 35 3.22 -6.03 -16.96
N PRO A 36 3.82 -6.99 -17.70
CA PRO A 36 5.07 -6.72 -18.40
C PRO A 36 4.96 -5.47 -19.27
N GLU A 37 6.07 -4.81 -19.57
CA GLU A 37 6.07 -3.63 -20.45
C GLU A 37 5.73 -4.04 -21.88
N TYR A 38 4.68 -3.46 -22.44
CA TYR A 38 4.30 -3.62 -23.84
C TYR A 38 4.85 -2.48 -24.69
N ASN A 39 5.58 -2.83 -25.74
CA ASN A 39 5.97 -1.89 -26.78
C ASN A 39 5.58 -2.46 -28.14
N PRO A 40 4.68 -1.81 -28.92
CA PRO A 40 4.22 -2.36 -30.19
C PRO A 40 5.35 -2.57 -31.22
N ALA A 41 6.51 -1.91 -31.06
CA ALA A 41 7.68 -2.12 -31.91
C ALA A 41 8.45 -3.42 -31.60
N HIS A 42 8.27 -3.99 -30.40
CA HIS A 42 9.10 -5.10 -29.90
C HIS A 42 8.30 -6.24 -29.29
N SER A 43 7.02 -6.04 -28.99
CA SER A 43 6.15 -6.97 -28.29
C SER A 43 5.08 -7.53 -29.21
N LYS A 44 4.68 -8.78 -28.99
CA LYS A 44 3.50 -9.36 -29.66
C LYS A 44 2.27 -9.09 -28.81
N LYS A 45 1.23 -8.49 -29.42
CA LYS A 45 -0.06 -8.23 -28.76
C LYS A 45 -0.62 -9.48 -28.06
N GLN A 46 -0.51 -10.66 -28.70
CA GLN A 46 -1.03 -11.90 -28.15
C GLN A 46 -0.36 -12.31 -26.83
N ASP A 47 0.94 -12.04 -26.65
CA ASP A 47 1.63 -12.40 -25.40
C ASP A 47 1.09 -11.58 -24.21
N MET A 48 0.70 -10.32 -24.43
CA MET A 48 0.04 -9.50 -23.41
C MET A 48 -1.38 -10.02 -23.12
N LEU A 49 -2.18 -10.30 -24.16
CA LEU A 49 -3.53 -10.84 -24.01
C LEU A 49 -3.51 -12.16 -23.23
N ASP A 50 -2.54 -13.02 -23.52
CA ASP A 50 -2.36 -14.29 -22.83
C ASP A 50 -2.14 -14.13 -21.32
N ILE A 51 -1.35 -13.13 -20.92
CA ILE A 51 -1.15 -12.77 -19.51
C ILE A 51 -2.44 -12.23 -18.88
N LEU A 52 -3.22 -11.44 -19.62
CA LEU A 52 -4.48 -10.89 -19.13
C LEU A 52 -5.57 -11.96 -18.98
N ASP A 53 -5.66 -12.91 -19.91
CA ASP A 53 -6.51 -14.10 -19.78
C ASP A 53 -6.16 -14.86 -18.49
N ALA A 54 -4.87 -15.14 -18.28
CA ALA A 54 -4.40 -15.86 -17.10
C ALA A 54 -4.65 -15.09 -15.79
N CYS A 55 -4.58 -13.75 -15.83
CA CYS A 55 -5.00 -12.90 -14.70
C CYS A 55 -6.48 -13.11 -14.38
N GLU A 56 -7.35 -13.02 -15.40
CA GLU A 56 -8.79 -13.19 -15.22
C GLU A 56 -9.16 -14.58 -14.68
N GLU A 57 -8.61 -15.64 -15.29
CA GLU A 57 -8.80 -17.04 -14.87
C GLU A 57 -8.43 -17.27 -13.40
N ASN A 58 -7.44 -16.53 -12.90
CA ASN A 58 -6.96 -16.63 -11.51
C ASN A 58 -7.53 -15.56 -10.57
N GLY A 59 -8.44 -14.72 -11.06
CA GLY A 59 -9.10 -13.68 -10.27
C GLY A 59 -8.20 -12.50 -9.89
N LEU A 60 -7.12 -12.27 -10.65
CA LEU A 60 -6.25 -11.09 -10.54
C LEU A 60 -6.74 -9.98 -11.48
N LYS A 61 -6.43 -8.74 -11.10
CA LYS A 61 -6.54 -7.57 -11.97
C LYS A 61 -5.17 -7.13 -12.50
N SER A 62 -5.15 -6.30 -13.52
CA SER A 62 -3.91 -5.78 -14.09
C SER A 62 -3.95 -4.29 -14.38
N ILE A 63 -2.86 -3.61 -13.98
CA ILE A 63 -2.51 -2.28 -14.47
C ILE A 63 -1.59 -2.49 -15.67
N ILE A 64 -2.00 -2.00 -16.84
CA ILE A 64 -1.28 -2.23 -18.08
C ILE A 64 -0.10 -1.27 -18.19
N CYS A 65 1.10 -1.83 -18.28
CA CYS A 65 2.32 -1.14 -18.65
C CYS A 65 2.44 -1.17 -20.18
N ASP A 66 2.04 -0.08 -20.84
CA ASP A 66 2.13 0.07 -22.29
C ASP A 66 2.85 1.39 -22.61
N SER A 67 3.88 1.32 -23.44
CA SER A 67 4.68 2.47 -23.89
C SER A 67 3.82 3.61 -24.49
N ARG A 68 2.68 3.30 -25.10
CA ARG A 68 1.74 4.28 -25.67
C ARG A 68 0.99 5.07 -24.59
N ALA A 69 0.82 4.49 -23.40
CA ALA A 69 0.11 5.11 -22.28
C ALA A 69 1.01 6.02 -21.42
N ARG A 70 2.34 5.96 -21.60
CA ARG A 70 3.32 6.78 -20.87
C ARG A 70 3.13 8.27 -21.13
N TRP A 71 3.21 9.13 -20.13
CA TRP A 71 2.88 10.56 -20.26
C TRP A 71 3.72 11.33 -21.29
N TYR A 72 4.86 10.80 -21.73
CA TYR A 72 5.82 11.50 -22.59
C TYR A 72 5.17 12.11 -23.85
N GLY A 73 5.31 13.42 -24.02
CA GLY A 73 4.75 14.18 -25.15
C GLY A 73 3.26 14.52 -25.03
N ALA A 74 2.58 14.14 -23.93
CA ALA A 74 1.17 14.48 -23.72
C ALA A 74 0.93 15.99 -23.64
N ALA A 75 1.85 16.75 -23.04
CA ALA A 75 1.77 18.21 -23.00
C ALA A 75 2.08 18.86 -24.36
N ASP A 76 3.05 18.31 -25.10
CA ASP A 76 3.49 18.87 -26.37
C ASP A 76 2.48 18.62 -27.51
N ASN A 77 1.91 17.41 -27.55
CA ASN A 77 0.92 17.02 -28.56
C ASN A 77 -0.19 16.14 -27.96
N PRO A 78 -1.20 16.76 -27.29
CA PRO A 78 -2.30 16.06 -26.64
C PRO A 78 -3.11 15.16 -27.60
N ASP A 79 -3.33 15.59 -28.84
CA ASP A 79 -4.11 14.84 -29.82
C ASP A 79 -3.40 13.56 -30.25
N GLU A 80 -2.07 13.61 -30.44
CA GLU A 80 -1.30 12.41 -30.75
C GLU A 80 -1.21 11.46 -29.56
N TYR A 81 -1.06 11.99 -28.34
CA TYR A 81 -1.16 11.19 -27.12
C TYR A 81 -2.52 10.47 -27.04
N LYS A 82 -3.61 11.20 -27.29
CA LYS A 82 -4.97 10.65 -27.27
C LYS A 82 -5.15 9.53 -28.29
N LYS A 83 -4.64 9.72 -29.51
CA LYS A 83 -4.70 8.71 -30.57
C LYS A 83 -3.97 7.43 -30.16
N ARG A 84 -2.70 7.51 -29.76
CA ARG A 84 -1.93 6.31 -29.37
C ARG A 84 -2.48 5.64 -28.11
N PHE A 85 -3.04 6.40 -27.17
CA PHE A 85 -3.69 5.84 -26.00
C PHE A 85 -5.01 5.13 -26.37
N ALA A 86 -5.79 5.67 -27.30
CA ALA A 86 -6.99 5.00 -27.81
C ALA A 86 -6.65 3.65 -28.43
N GLU A 87 -5.53 3.54 -29.17
CA GLU A 87 -5.05 2.25 -29.69
C GLU A 87 -4.70 1.26 -28.55
N ALA A 88 -4.03 1.71 -27.48
CA ALA A 88 -3.74 0.87 -26.32
C ALA A 88 -5.02 0.43 -25.58
N TYR A 89 -6.00 1.33 -25.47
CA TYR A 89 -7.30 1.04 -24.88
C TYR A 89 -8.08 -0.01 -25.70
N GLU A 90 -8.09 0.10 -27.04
CA GLU A 90 -8.73 -0.91 -27.88
C GLU A 90 -8.00 -2.26 -27.83
N ASP A 91 -6.67 -2.25 -27.68
CA ASP A 91 -5.90 -3.48 -27.57
C ASP A 91 -6.11 -4.23 -26.26
N PHE A 92 -6.11 -3.52 -25.11
CA PHE A 92 -6.01 -4.14 -23.78
C PHE A 92 -7.00 -3.58 -22.76
N GLY A 93 -7.55 -2.39 -22.99
CA GLY A 93 -8.38 -1.67 -22.03
C GLY A 93 -9.77 -2.26 -21.80
N ARG A 94 -10.29 -3.02 -22.77
CA ARG A 94 -11.60 -3.71 -22.67
C ARG A 94 -11.51 -5.09 -22.02
N HIS A 95 -10.30 -5.59 -21.77
CA HIS A 95 -10.12 -6.90 -21.15
C HIS A 95 -10.64 -6.91 -19.70
N PRO A 96 -11.40 -7.92 -19.23
CA PRO A 96 -11.99 -7.89 -17.87
C PRO A 96 -10.97 -7.85 -16.74
N ALA A 97 -9.75 -8.35 -16.95
CA ALA A 97 -8.63 -8.21 -16.01
C ALA A 97 -8.14 -6.76 -15.86
N THR A 98 -8.30 -5.90 -16.87
CA THR A 98 -7.73 -4.55 -16.88
C THR A 98 -8.46 -3.61 -15.92
N ILE A 99 -7.70 -2.91 -15.07
CA ILE A 99 -8.23 -1.88 -14.15
C ILE A 99 -7.67 -0.49 -14.43
N GLY A 100 -6.64 -0.37 -15.26
CA GLY A 100 -5.91 0.88 -15.45
C GLY A 100 -4.73 0.74 -16.37
N PHE A 101 -4.14 1.88 -16.73
CA PHE A 101 -2.88 1.96 -17.45
C PHE A 101 -1.87 2.74 -16.62
N HIS A 102 -0.62 2.30 -16.64
CA HIS A 102 0.48 2.97 -15.96
C HIS A 102 0.95 4.16 -16.79
N ILE A 103 0.71 5.38 -16.29
CA ILE A 103 1.06 6.63 -16.98
C ILE A 103 2.54 7.00 -16.81
N GLY A 104 3.16 6.58 -15.70
CA GLY A 104 4.59 6.69 -15.46
C GLY A 104 4.95 6.78 -13.97
N ASP A 105 6.22 7.06 -13.72
CA ASP A 105 6.87 6.91 -12.41
C ASP A 105 7.73 8.14 -12.09
N GLU A 106 7.50 8.72 -10.90
CA GLU A 106 8.28 9.81 -10.29
C GLU A 106 8.46 11.06 -11.17
N PRO A 107 7.38 11.78 -11.56
CA PRO A 107 7.52 13.07 -12.23
C PRO A 107 8.33 14.04 -11.34
N SER A 108 9.34 14.68 -11.92
CA SER A 108 10.31 15.50 -11.17
C SER A 108 10.61 16.86 -11.81
N ARG A 109 10.04 17.13 -12.98
CA ARG A 109 10.19 18.39 -13.71
C ARG A 109 8.81 18.96 -14.00
N GLU A 110 8.73 20.29 -14.14
CA GLU A 110 7.49 21.00 -14.49
C GLU A 110 6.79 20.38 -15.72
N ILE A 111 7.55 20.07 -16.78
CA ILE A 111 7.01 19.44 -17.99
C ILE A 111 6.47 18.02 -17.75
N ASP A 112 7.04 17.26 -16.80
CA ASP A 112 6.57 15.93 -16.44
C ASP A 112 5.22 16.03 -15.69
N PHE A 113 5.08 16.99 -14.78
CA PHE A 113 3.81 17.27 -14.09
C PHE A 113 2.72 17.70 -15.06
N GLN A 114 3.02 18.63 -15.98
CA GLN A 114 2.08 19.03 -17.02
C GLN A 114 1.67 17.85 -17.91
N SER A 115 2.63 17.04 -18.33
CA SER A 115 2.39 15.85 -19.15
C SER A 115 1.55 14.82 -18.43
N CYS A 116 1.80 14.54 -17.14
CA CYS A 116 1.05 13.54 -16.40
C CYS A 116 -0.39 14.00 -16.11
N ILE A 117 -0.62 15.29 -15.84
CA ILE A 117 -1.97 15.89 -15.71
C ILE A 117 -2.76 15.71 -17.01
N ILE A 118 -2.16 16.07 -18.16
CA ILE A 118 -2.82 15.98 -19.46
C ILE A 118 -3.07 14.52 -19.84
N ALA A 119 -2.07 13.64 -19.66
CA ALA A 119 -2.20 12.21 -19.88
C ALA A 119 -3.33 11.61 -19.05
N ASN A 120 -3.38 11.87 -17.74
CA ASN A 120 -4.42 11.35 -16.84
C ASN A 120 -5.82 11.78 -17.30
N LYS A 121 -6.01 13.05 -17.66
CA LYS A 121 -7.27 13.57 -18.19
C LYS A 121 -7.70 12.89 -19.49
N ILE A 122 -6.78 12.75 -20.44
CA ILE A 122 -7.06 12.10 -21.72
C ILE A 122 -7.41 10.62 -21.51
N GLN A 123 -6.70 9.92 -20.64
CA GLN A 123 -7.01 8.53 -20.34
C GLN A 123 -8.40 8.37 -19.73
N LEU A 124 -8.82 9.30 -18.86
CA LEU A 124 -10.17 9.31 -18.30
C LEU A 124 -11.25 9.69 -19.31
N GLU A 125 -10.92 10.49 -20.31
CA GLU A 125 -11.84 10.81 -21.41
C GLU A 125 -12.08 9.58 -22.31
N VAL A 126 -10.99 8.90 -22.70
CA VAL A 126 -11.04 7.74 -23.61
C VAL A 126 -11.55 6.49 -22.89
N ALA A 127 -11.16 6.28 -21.64
CA ALA A 127 -11.45 5.09 -20.84
C ALA A 127 -12.00 5.46 -19.45
N PRO A 128 -13.21 6.05 -19.34
CA PRO A 128 -13.75 6.59 -18.08
C PRO A 128 -13.90 5.56 -16.95
N ASN A 129 -14.07 4.29 -17.33
CA ASN A 129 -14.23 3.16 -16.41
C ASN A 129 -12.89 2.63 -15.85
N LEU A 130 -11.75 3.05 -16.41
CA LEU A 130 -10.43 2.66 -15.95
C LEU A 130 -9.81 3.73 -15.05
N THR A 131 -8.76 3.36 -14.35
CA THR A 131 -7.99 4.27 -13.50
C THR A 131 -6.57 4.41 -14.02
N PRO A 132 -6.16 5.58 -14.52
CA PRO A 132 -4.76 5.84 -14.80
C PRO A 132 -3.95 5.74 -13.50
N PHE A 133 -2.79 5.10 -13.57
CA PHE A 133 -1.92 4.85 -12.41
C PHE A 133 -0.61 5.62 -12.58
N ILE A 134 -0.25 6.41 -11.58
CA ILE A 134 1.03 7.10 -11.45
C ILE A 134 1.62 6.81 -10.08
N ASN A 135 2.95 6.72 -10.02
CA ASN A 135 3.70 6.72 -8.76
C ASN A 135 4.48 8.03 -8.64
N PHE A 136 4.49 8.62 -7.45
CA PHE A 136 5.15 9.89 -7.15
C PHE A 136 6.40 9.68 -6.29
N LEU A 137 7.29 10.66 -6.35
CA LEU A 137 8.53 10.69 -5.55
C LEU A 137 8.24 10.56 -4.04
N PRO A 138 9.16 9.99 -3.24
CA PRO A 138 9.08 10.10 -1.80
C PRO A 138 9.09 11.57 -1.35
N TYR A 139 8.46 11.84 -0.22
CA TYR A 139 8.58 13.10 0.50
C TYR A 139 9.97 13.24 1.15
N TRP A 140 10.55 14.42 1.01
CA TRP A 140 11.61 14.93 1.88
C TRP A 140 11.34 16.41 2.18
N ARG A 141 11.84 16.90 3.31
CA ARG A 141 11.65 18.31 3.69
C ARG A 141 12.25 19.23 2.63
N GLY A 142 11.44 20.13 2.08
CA GLY A 142 11.85 21.09 1.06
C GLY A 142 11.53 20.67 -0.37
N ILE A 143 10.95 19.48 -0.59
CA ILE A 143 10.49 19.04 -1.92
C ILE A 143 9.45 20.02 -2.49
N GLU A 144 8.64 20.63 -1.63
CA GLU A 144 7.61 21.60 -1.98
C GLU A 144 8.20 22.79 -2.76
N GLN A 145 9.37 23.28 -2.37
CA GLN A 145 10.03 24.39 -3.04
C GLN A 145 10.91 23.93 -4.21
N SER A 146 11.60 22.78 -4.07
CA SER A 146 12.64 22.37 -5.02
C SER A 146 12.11 21.66 -6.27
N ILE A 147 11.04 20.86 -6.14
CA ILE A 147 10.51 20.03 -7.24
C ILE A 147 9.04 20.34 -7.52
N LEU A 148 8.21 20.52 -6.47
CA LEU A 148 6.76 20.66 -6.64
C LEU A 148 6.35 22.10 -6.98
N HIS A 149 7.08 23.08 -6.46
CA HIS A 149 6.78 24.51 -6.55
C HIS A 149 5.41 24.90 -5.94
N PHE A 150 5.11 24.38 -4.75
CA PHE A 150 3.93 24.71 -3.92
C PHE A 150 4.34 25.20 -2.54
N ASP A 151 3.45 25.93 -1.85
CA ASP A 151 3.70 26.38 -0.47
C ASP A 151 3.65 25.20 0.51
N THR A 152 2.70 24.28 0.31
CA THR A 152 2.56 23.06 1.11
C THR A 152 2.37 21.79 0.28
N PHE A 153 2.75 20.64 0.85
CA PHE A 153 2.56 19.34 0.21
C PHE A 153 1.08 18.97 -0.01
N SER A 154 0.19 19.41 0.90
CA SER A 154 -1.26 19.17 0.76
C SER A 154 -1.90 20.01 -0.35
N GLU A 155 -1.42 21.23 -0.59
CA GLU A 155 -1.86 22.03 -1.74
C GLU A 155 -1.42 21.41 -3.06
N TRP A 156 -0.18 20.91 -3.15
CA TRP A 156 0.27 20.14 -4.31
C TRP A 156 -0.65 18.95 -4.59
N ALA A 157 -0.94 18.12 -3.58
CA ALA A 157 -1.80 16.96 -3.76
C ALA A 157 -3.24 17.34 -4.17
N SER A 158 -3.79 18.41 -3.60
CA SER A 158 -5.10 18.93 -3.97
C SER A 158 -5.10 19.46 -5.42
N HIS A 159 -4.04 20.17 -5.81
CA HIS A 159 -3.84 20.63 -7.19
C HIS A 159 -3.83 19.46 -8.16
N MET A 160 -3.08 18.40 -7.85
CA MET A 160 -3.06 17.19 -8.67
C MET A 160 -4.47 16.60 -8.77
N ALA A 161 -5.15 16.36 -7.65
CA ALA A 161 -6.51 15.82 -7.63
C ALA A 161 -7.49 16.64 -8.48
N ASP A 162 -7.50 17.95 -8.33
CA ASP A 162 -8.48 18.84 -8.97
C ASP A 162 -8.18 19.06 -10.47
N ASN A 163 -6.92 19.32 -10.80
CA ASN A 163 -6.50 19.65 -12.17
C ASN A 163 -6.21 18.41 -13.00
N GLY A 164 -5.62 17.37 -12.41
CA GLY A 164 -5.35 16.11 -13.08
C GLY A 164 -6.54 15.15 -13.08
N LYS A 165 -7.50 15.31 -12.17
CA LYS A 165 -8.55 14.30 -11.90
C LYS A 165 -7.95 12.94 -11.49
N PHE A 166 -6.83 12.96 -10.78
CA PHE A 166 -6.23 11.72 -10.25
C PHE A 166 -7.23 11.02 -9.32
N LYS A 167 -7.30 9.70 -9.43
CA LYS A 167 -8.22 8.86 -8.63
C LYS A 167 -7.55 8.25 -7.39
N MET A 168 -6.24 8.44 -7.23
CA MET A 168 -5.44 7.98 -6.09
C MET A 168 -4.13 8.76 -6.01
N LEU A 169 -3.49 8.74 -4.85
CA LEU A 169 -2.07 9.06 -4.70
C LEU A 169 -1.31 7.75 -4.50
N CYS A 170 -0.14 7.60 -5.13
CA CYS A 170 0.77 6.49 -4.88
C CYS A 170 2.20 7.01 -4.85
N TYR A 171 3.04 6.46 -3.97
CA TYR A 171 4.45 6.80 -3.86
C TYR A 171 5.25 5.61 -3.36
N ASP A 172 6.56 5.71 -3.40
CA ASP A 172 7.45 4.73 -2.81
C ASP A 172 8.52 5.33 -1.88
N CYS A 173 8.77 4.66 -0.76
CA CYS A 173 9.81 5.02 0.20
C CYS A 173 10.30 3.75 0.88
N TYR A 174 11.60 3.49 0.79
CA TYR A 174 12.22 2.25 1.26
C TYR A 174 13.18 2.43 2.44
N THR A 175 13.21 3.65 2.99
CA THR A 175 14.18 4.06 4.00
C THR A 175 14.11 3.26 5.29
N GLN A 176 12.97 2.64 5.61
CA GLN A 176 12.78 1.74 6.75
C GLN A 176 13.71 0.53 6.78
N MET A 177 14.31 0.17 5.64
CA MET A 177 15.30 -0.90 5.55
C MET A 177 16.74 -0.39 5.59
N ASN A 178 16.96 0.91 5.82
CA ASN A 178 18.28 1.40 6.20
C ASN A 178 18.71 0.78 7.54
N PRO A 179 20.02 0.60 7.77
CA PRO A 179 20.51 0.01 9.01
C PRO A 179 20.32 0.95 10.22
N GLU A 180 20.23 2.25 9.99
CA GLU A 180 20.01 3.26 11.01
C GLU A 180 18.51 3.57 11.23
N GLU A 181 18.15 3.96 12.45
CA GLU A 181 16.76 4.26 12.83
C GLU A 181 16.17 5.50 12.14
N ASP A 182 17.01 6.41 11.62
CA ASP A 182 16.53 7.56 10.83
C ASP A 182 15.78 7.11 9.57
N GLY A 183 16.07 5.89 9.09
CA GLY A 183 15.30 5.22 8.06
C GLY A 183 13.84 5.00 8.44
N THR A 184 13.57 4.50 9.64
CA THR A 184 12.21 4.32 10.18
C THR A 184 11.50 5.66 10.33
N ASP A 185 12.20 6.70 10.80
CA ASP A 185 11.62 8.04 10.91
C ASP A 185 11.19 8.61 9.54
N ARG A 186 12.05 8.48 8.52
CA ARG A 186 11.76 8.92 7.15
C ARG A 186 10.61 8.14 6.51
N PHE A 187 10.51 6.84 6.76
CA PHE A 187 9.39 6.03 6.29
C PHE A 187 8.06 6.53 6.85
N PHE A 188 7.98 6.78 8.16
CA PHE A 188 6.78 7.34 8.76
C PHE A 188 6.53 8.79 8.38
N LEU A 189 7.58 9.59 8.15
CA LEU A 189 7.44 10.96 7.64
C LEU A 189 6.72 10.95 6.29
N ASN A 190 7.13 10.05 5.40
CA ASN A 190 6.49 9.85 4.11
C ASN A 190 5.02 9.41 4.26
N LEU A 191 4.76 8.37 5.06
CA LEU A 191 3.39 7.91 5.33
C LEU A 191 2.51 9.04 5.86
N LYS A 192 3.03 9.86 6.79
CA LYS A 192 2.27 10.96 7.37
C LYS A 192 1.92 12.03 6.33
N TYR A 193 2.91 12.53 5.60
CA TYR A 193 2.69 13.60 4.62
C TYR A 193 1.76 13.16 3.49
N TYR A 194 1.92 11.93 3.00
CA TYR A 194 1.03 11.39 1.98
C TYR A 194 -0.37 11.07 2.52
N SER A 195 -0.51 10.60 3.76
CA SER A 195 -1.83 10.33 4.37
C SER A 195 -2.60 11.64 4.62
N ASP A 196 -1.94 12.66 5.15
CA ASP A 196 -2.52 13.99 5.35
C ASP A 196 -2.93 14.62 4.00
N ALA A 197 -2.06 14.53 2.99
CA ALA A 197 -2.32 15.04 1.64
C ALA A 197 -3.45 14.28 0.93
N ALA A 198 -3.48 12.95 1.03
CA ALA A 198 -4.56 12.12 0.49
C ALA A 198 -5.91 12.45 1.13
N LYS A 199 -5.93 12.66 2.46
CA LYS A 199 -7.12 13.09 3.19
C LYS A 199 -7.60 14.47 2.75
N ALA A 200 -6.71 15.44 2.60
CA ALA A 200 -7.03 16.78 2.09
C ALA A 200 -7.63 16.72 0.67
N ALA A 201 -7.03 15.90 -0.20
CA ALA A 201 -7.46 15.71 -1.58
C ALA A 201 -8.67 14.75 -1.74
N LYS A 202 -9.12 14.10 -0.66
CA LYS A 202 -10.16 13.05 -0.66
C LYS A 202 -9.85 11.90 -1.63
N LEU A 203 -8.58 11.52 -1.71
CA LEU A 203 -8.11 10.41 -2.55
C LEU A 203 -7.70 9.21 -1.69
N PRO A 204 -7.86 7.97 -2.18
CA PRO A 204 -7.22 6.82 -1.57
C PRO A 204 -5.69 6.93 -1.73
N LEU A 205 -4.97 6.56 -0.67
CA LEU A 205 -3.51 6.51 -0.66
C LEU A 205 -3.02 5.08 -0.94
N TRP A 206 -2.15 4.91 -1.91
CA TRP A 206 -1.39 3.68 -2.13
C TRP A 206 0.09 3.93 -1.82
N THR A 207 0.84 2.88 -1.53
CA THR A 207 2.30 3.00 -1.40
C THR A 207 2.99 1.74 -1.89
N THR A 208 4.23 1.90 -2.35
CA THR A 208 5.11 0.77 -2.63
C THR A 208 6.03 0.49 -1.45
N LEU A 209 6.04 -0.76 -1.00
CA LEU A 209 6.87 -1.28 0.07
C LEU A 209 8.05 -2.09 -0.49
N LEU A 210 9.11 -2.24 0.29
CA LEU A 210 10.33 -2.93 -0.15
C LEU A 210 10.22 -4.43 0.09
N SER A 211 10.47 -5.22 -0.97
CA SER A 211 10.68 -6.67 -0.88
C SER A 211 12.08 -7.12 -1.33
N VAL A 212 12.91 -6.21 -1.86
CA VAL A 212 14.25 -6.51 -2.41
C VAL A 212 15.30 -5.60 -1.80
N GLY A 213 16.38 -6.19 -1.26
CA GLY A 213 17.51 -5.42 -0.74
C GLY A 213 18.25 -4.71 -1.88
N HIS A 214 18.55 -3.42 -1.71
CA HIS A 214 19.34 -2.64 -2.67
C HIS A 214 19.92 -1.38 -2.06
N TYR A 215 20.95 -0.80 -2.68
CA TYR A 215 21.73 0.29 -2.07
C TYR A 215 22.18 -0.10 -0.65
N ARG A 216 21.88 0.74 0.36
CA ARG A 216 22.09 0.45 1.78
C ARG A 216 20.89 -0.24 2.44
N TYR A 217 19.79 -0.44 1.73
CA TYR A 217 18.63 -1.15 2.24
C TYR A 217 18.97 -2.63 2.39
N ARG A 218 18.76 -3.16 3.59
CA ARG A 218 18.90 -4.59 3.85
C ARG A 218 17.76 -5.38 3.21
N GLU A 219 17.96 -6.69 3.12
CA GLU A 219 16.91 -7.61 2.69
C GLU A 219 15.88 -7.74 3.82
N PRO A 220 14.57 -7.59 3.52
CA PRO A 220 13.53 -7.75 4.52
C PRO A 220 13.29 -9.24 4.80
N ASP A 221 13.08 -9.58 6.07
CA ASP A 221 12.56 -10.88 6.46
C ASP A 221 11.02 -10.86 6.59
N GLU A 222 10.43 -11.94 7.09
CA GLU A 222 8.98 -12.02 7.26
C GLU A 222 8.40 -10.99 8.23
N ASP A 223 9.11 -10.70 9.32
CA ASP A 223 8.66 -9.74 10.33
C ASP A 223 8.71 -8.31 9.77
N ASP A 224 9.71 -8.02 8.94
CA ASP A 224 9.80 -6.75 8.19
C ASP A 224 8.67 -6.59 7.18
N LEU A 225 8.41 -7.61 6.38
CA LEU A 225 7.32 -7.59 5.39
C LEU A 225 5.97 -7.38 6.09
N ARG A 226 5.73 -8.07 7.21
CA ARG A 226 4.52 -7.91 8.02
C ARG A 226 4.42 -6.52 8.63
N TRP A 227 5.51 -6.01 9.19
CA TRP A 227 5.55 -4.69 9.83
C TRP A 227 5.29 -3.58 8.81
N GLN A 228 5.96 -3.60 7.66
CA GLN A 228 5.76 -2.61 6.58
C GLN A 228 4.29 -2.56 6.13
N LEU A 229 3.70 -3.73 5.86
CA LEU A 229 2.31 -3.85 5.41
C LEU A 229 1.32 -3.36 6.48
N SER A 230 1.52 -3.78 7.73
CA SER A 230 0.64 -3.43 8.84
C SER A 230 0.73 -1.94 9.19
N ALA A 231 1.95 -1.38 9.18
CA ALA A 231 2.17 0.05 9.42
C ALA A 231 1.50 0.90 8.35
N ALA A 232 1.70 0.57 7.06
CA ALA A 232 1.08 1.28 5.95
C ALA A 232 -0.46 1.24 6.04
N ALA A 233 -1.04 0.06 6.29
CA ALA A 233 -2.50 -0.09 6.43
C ALA A 233 -3.06 0.69 7.63
N ALA A 234 -2.41 0.62 8.79
CA ALA A 234 -2.81 1.38 9.98
C ALA A 234 -2.68 2.90 9.81
N CYS A 235 -1.75 3.35 8.97
CA CYS A 235 -1.57 4.75 8.57
C CYS A 235 -2.48 5.19 7.41
N GLY A 236 -3.41 4.34 6.96
CA GLY A 236 -4.48 4.71 6.03
C GLY A 236 -4.24 4.35 4.57
N CYS A 237 -3.18 3.62 4.25
CA CYS A 237 -3.02 3.09 2.90
C CYS A 237 -4.20 2.17 2.53
N LYS A 238 -4.68 2.35 1.32
CA LYS A 238 -5.79 1.65 0.66
C LYS A 238 -5.31 0.73 -0.45
N GLY A 239 -4.01 0.63 -0.68
CA GLY A 239 -3.40 -0.26 -1.64
C GLY A 239 -1.88 -0.31 -1.47
N ILE A 240 -1.29 -1.44 -1.81
CA ILE A 240 0.12 -1.73 -1.64
C ILE A 240 0.69 -2.30 -2.94
N LEU A 241 1.88 -1.83 -3.31
CA LEU A 241 2.75 -2.48 -4.26
C LEU A 241 4.00 -3.00 -3.55
N TRP A 242 4.58 -4.08 -4.05
CA TRP A 242 5.91 -4.53 -3.66
C TRP A 242 6.92 -4.16 -4.74
N PHE A 243 8.04 -3.54 -4.33
CA PHE A 243 9.20 -3.29 -5.19
C PHE A 243 10.27 -4.34 -4.93
N PHE A 244 10.57 -5.20 -5.89
CA PHE A 244 9.74 -5.74 -6.97
C PHE A 244 9.80 -7.28 -6.83
N ILE A 245 9.12 -8.07 -7.65
CA ILE A 245 9.17 -9.55 -7.48
C ILE A 245 10.14 -10.27 -8.42
N TYR A 246 10.42 -9.74 -9.62
CA TYR A 246 11.33 -10.35 -10.59
C TYR A 246 12.68 -9.65 -10.63
N MET A 247 13.79 -10.38 -10.51
CA MET A 247 15.13 -9.78 -10.60
C MET A 247 15.31 -9.05 -11.93
N ARG A 248 15.63 -7.75 -11.86
CA ARG A 248 15.78 -6.91 -13.07
C ARG A 248 17.21 -6.54 -13.43
N ALA A 249 18.11 -6.54 -12.45
CA ALA A 249 19.47 -6.05 -12.63
C ALA A 249 20.42 -6.84 -11.71
N PRO A 250 20.63 -8.14 -11.98
CA PRO A 250 21.45 -9.02 -11.13
C PRO A 250 22.92 -8.58 -11.05
N MET A 251 23.38 -7.78 -12.02
CA MET A 251 24.73 -7.19 -12.01
C MET A 251 24.85 -5.92 -11.15
N SER A 252 23.72 -5.38 -10.67
CA SER A 252 23.69 -4.25 -9.74
C SER A 252 23.58 -4.75 -8.30
N ASN A 253 23.50 -3.83 -7.33
CA ASN A 253 23.39 -4.18 -5.92
C ASN A 253 21.96 -4.62 -5.49
N TYR A 254 21.14 -5.19 -6.39
CA TYR A 254 19.83 -5.76 -6.03
C TYR A 254 20.01 -7.19 -5.55
N ARG A 255 19.29 -7.57 -4.48
CA ARG A 255 19.49 -8.85 -3.81
C ARG A 255 18.18 -9.49 -3.38
N VAL A 256 18.04 -10.77 -3.71
CA VAL A 256 17.00 -11.70 -3.22
C VAL A 256 15.56 -11.21 -3.48
N SER A 257 15.25 -10.92 -4.74
CA SER A 257 13.85 -10.79 -5.18
C SER A 257 13.07 -12.09 -4.99
N ALA A 258 11.75 -12.03 -4.91
CA ALA A 258 10.92 -13.22 -4.71
C ALA A 258 11.10 -14.28 -5.81
N ILE A 259 11.37 -13.82 -7.04
CA ILE A 259 11.75 -14.61 -8.19
C ILE A 259 13.09 -14.07 -8.71
N ASP A 260 14.09 -14.94 -8.82
CA ASP A 260 15.44 -14.56 -9.24
C ASP A 260 15.59 -14.41 -10.76
N GLU A 261 16.81 -14.14 -11.21
CA GLU A 261 17.15 -13.95 -12.63
C GLU A 261 17.00 -15.22 -13.49
N PHE A 262 16.84 -16.39 -12.86
CA PHE A 262 16.62 -17.67 -13.53
C PHE A 262 15.14 -18.07 -13.56
N GLY A 263 14.27 -17.25 -12.95
CA GLY A 263 12.85 -17.53 -12.83
C GLY A 263 12.51 -18.48 -11.69
N GLU A 264 13.41 -18.66 -10.72
CA GLU A 264 13.23 -19.55 -9.59
C GLU A 264 12.71 -18.80 -8.36
N ARG A 265 11.84 -19.44 -7.57
CA ARG A 265 11.35 -18.87 -6.30
C ARG A 265 12.49 -18.86 -5.29
N THR A 266 12.73 -17.71 -4.67
CA THR A 266 13.79 -17.56 -3.65
C THR A 266 13.24 -17.69 -2.22
N ARG A 267 14.13 -17.57 -1.23
CA ARG A 267 13.77 -17.51 0.20
C ARG A 267 12.78 -16.38 0.55
N THR A 268 12.67 -15.34 -0.27
CA THR A 268 11.74 -14.21 -0.05
C THR A 268 10.30 -14.58 -0.43
N PHE A 269 10.10 -15.55 -1.34
CA PHE A 269 8.79 -15.87 -1.90
C PHE A 269 7.77 -16.30 -0.83
N GLU A 270 8.12 -17.28 0.00
CA GLU A 270 7.21 -17.84 0.99
C GLU A 270 6.82 -16.86 2.11
N PRO A 271 7.76 -16.11 2.73
CA PRO A 271 7.44 -15.01 3.65
C PRO A 271 6.47 -14.00 3.05
N LEU A 272 6.77 -13.49 1.84
CA LEU A 272 5.94 -12.50 1.17
C LEU A 272 4.53 -13.04 0.88
N SER A 273 4.45 -14.26 0.37
CA SER A 273 3.20 -14.99 0.13
C SER A 273 2.35 -15.11 1.39
N ARG A 274 2.95 -15.51 2.52
CA ARG A 274 2.22 -15.72 3.76
C ARG A 274 1.71 -14.40 4.33
N VAL A 275 2.55 -13.36 4.33
CA VAL A 275 2.17 -12.01 4.80
C VAL A 275 1.00 -11.46 3.99
N ASN A 276 1.08 -11.51 2.66
CA ASN A 276 0.00 -11.00 1.79
C ASN A 276 -1.30 -11.79 1.97
N ARG A 277 -1.24 -13.14 1.93
CA ARG A 277 -2.44 -13.99 2.07
C ARG A 277 -3.08 -13.86 3.45
N HIS A 278 -2.27 -13.81 4.52
CA HIS A 278 -2.77 -13.59 5.87
C HIS A 278 -3.46 -12.23 5.99
N PHE A 279 -2.84 -11.16 5.48
CA PHE A 279 -3.44 -9.84 5.49
C PHE A 279 -4.75 -9.78 4.71
N LEU A 280 -4.76 -10.26 3.47
CA LEU A 280 -5.95 -10.24 2.63
C LEU A 280 -7.09 -11.03 3.25
N HIS A 281 -6.79 -12.20 3.82
CA HIS A 281 -7.82 -13.03 4.44
C HIS A 281 -8.43 -12.36 5.67
N ARG A 282 -7.60 -11.84 6.58
CA ARG A 282 -8.07 -11.37 7.89
C ARG A 282 -8.48 -9.89 7.90
N PHE A 283 -7.79 -9.06 7.15
CA PHE A 283 -7.85 -7.61 7.26
C PHE A 283 -8.24 -6.90 5.96
N GLY A 284 -8.08 -7.56 4.81
CA GLY A 284 -8.26 -6.95 3.49
C GLY A 284 -9.59 -6.22 3.32
N ASP A 285 -10.71 -6.88 3.60
CA ASP A 285 -12.04 -6.27 3.48
C ASP A 285 -12.21 -5.06 4.40
N PHE A 286 -11.74 -5.16 5.65
CA PHE A 286 -11.81 -4.06 6.62
C PHE A 286 -11.03 -2.84 6.12
N PHE A 287 -9.75 -2.98 5.75
CA PHE A 287 -8.95 -1.83 5.32
C PHE A 287 -9.34 -1.29 3.95
N ARG A 288 -9.98 -2.10 3.10
CA ARG A 288 -10.57 -1.62 1.85
C ARG A 288 -11.66 -0.60 2.14
N ASP A 289 -12.57 -0.92 3.07
CA ASP A 289 -13.81 -0.17 3.24
C ASP A 289 -13.77 0.87 4.38
N ALA A 290 -13.01 0.63 5.45
CA ALA A 290 -13.01 1.48 6.64
C ALA A 290 -12.30 2.83 6.41
N GLU A 291 -12.89 3.93 6.87
CA GLU A 291 -12.30 5.26 6.82
C GLU A 291 -11.31 5.46 7.98
N LEU A 292 -10.09 5.91 7.69
CA LEU A 292 -9.14 6.34 8.71
C LEU A 292 -9.56 7.72 9.25
N ILE A 293 -9.81 7.81 10.55
CA ILE A 293 -10.09 9.07 11.23
C ILE A 293 -8.81 9.76 11.68
N GLY A 294 -7.90 8.98 12.29
CA GLY A 294 -6.59 9.44 12.75
C GLY A 294 -5.69 8.30 13.20
N ALA A 295 -4.39 8.56 13.29
CA ALA A 295 -3.38 7.62 13.74
C ALA A 295 -2.35 8.32 14.64
N TRP A 296 -1.92 7.61 15.67
CA TRP A 296 -1.00 8.04 16.71
C TRP A 296 -0.03 6.92 17.04
N MET A 297 0.96 7.18 17.88
CA MET A 297 1.90 6.18 18.35
C MET A 297 2.01 6.18 19.88
N THR A 298 2.42 5.05 20.46
CA THR A 298 2.69 4.89 21.89
C THR A 298 4.11 4.34 22.08
N GLY A 299 4.76 4.67 23.19
CA GLY A 299 6.13 4.24 23.53
C GLY A 299 7.23 4.97 22.76
N LYS A 300 7.07 5.15 21.44
CA LYS A 300 7.96 5.97 20.60
C LYS A 300 7.22 6.48 19.37
N THR A 301 7.42 7.76 19.04
CA THR A 301 6.86 8.40 17.86
C THR A 301 7.90 8.49 16.73
N TYR A 302 7.43 8.44 15.50
CA TYR A 302 8.23 8.56 14.27
C TYR A 302 7.50 9.46 13.27
N GLY A 303 8.24 10.10 12.37
CA GLY A 303 7.69 10.76 11.18
C GLY A 303 6.78 11.94 11.46
N GLY A 304 6.77 12.45 12.70
CA GLY A 304 5.85 13.50 13.15
C GLY A 304 4.45 13.01 13.52
N TYR A 305 4.21 11.70 13.64
CA TYR A 305 2.98 11.21 14.27
C TYR A 305 2.94 11.62 15.75
N GLY A 306 1.76 12.03 16.22
CA GLY A 306 1.54 12.39 17.61
C GLY A 306 1.57 11.18 18.54
N GLU A 307 1.85 11.43 19.82
CA GLU A 307 1.69 10.43 20.86
C GLU A 307 0.21 10.23 21.20
N PHE A 308 -0.21 8.98 21.44
CA PHE A 308 -1.56 8.65 21.88
C PHE A 308 -1.68 8.84 23.39
N THR A 309 -2.51 9.79 23.83
CA THR A 309 -2.66 10.15 25.25
C THR A 309 -3.95 9.64 25.90
N GLY A 310 -4.81 8.94 25.15
CA GLY A 310 -6.04 8.32 25.68
C GLY A 310 -7.28 9.20 25.56
N SER A 311 -7.25 10.21 24.69
CA SER A 311 -8.40 11.10 24.43
C SER A 311 -8.73 11.26 22.95
N GLU A 312 -7.85 10.77 22.07
CA GLU A 312 -7.91 10.97 20.64
C GLU A 312 -8.91 10.04 19.96
N ILE A 313 -9.20 8.89 20.59
CA ILE A 313 -10.20 7.92 20.13
C ILE A 313 -11.33 7.88 21.17
N PRO A 314 -12.55 8.32 20.83
CA PRO A 314 -13.68 8.22 21.75
C PRO A 314 -13.86 6.78 22.22
N GLY A 315 -13.96 6.55 23.53
CA GLY A 315 -14.12 5.21 24.08
C GLY A 315 -12.81 4.53 24.52
N ILE A 316 -11.64 5.04 24.12
CA ILE A 316 -10.33 4.46 24.43
C ILE A 316 -9.54 5.42 25.32
N THR A 317 -9.24 4.98 26.54
CA THR A 317 -8.56 5.80 27.57
C THR A 317 -7.08 5.47 27.73
N GLY A 318 -6.59 4.41 27.10
CA GLY A 318 -5.17 4.10 27.11
C GLY A 318 -4.82 2.92 26.19
N VAL A 319 -3.63 2.99 25.58
CA VAL A 319 -3.00 1.88 24.87
C VAL A 319 -1.53 1.82 25.23
N GLU A 320 -1.10 0.70 25.80
CA GLU A 320 0.27 0.53 26.28
C GLU A 320 0.81 -0.87 25.99
N SER A 321 2.12 -0.97 25.78
CA SER A 321 2.80 -2.26 25.75
C SER A 321 3.33 -2.59 27.14
N SER A 322 2.98 -3.77 27.67
CA SER A 322 3.55 -4.26 28.95
C SER A 322 5.06 -4.55 28.89
N HIS A 323 5.65 -4.50 27.70
CA HIS A 323 7.07 -4.77 27.45
C HIS A 323 7.81 -3.54 26.89
N GLY A 324 7.15 -2.37 26.86
CA GLY A 324 7.74 -1.14 26.34
C GLY A 324 7.94 -1.11 24.82
N ASN A 325 7.27 -2.01 24.07
CA ASN A 325 7.34 -1.97 22.62
C ASN A 325 6.59 -0.72 22.09
N PRO A 326 7.14 -0.04 21.07
CA PRO A 326 6.42 1.04 20.41
C PRO A 326 5.18 0.49 19.70
N GLY A 327 4.10 1.27 19.65
CA GLY A 327 2.85 0.87 18.99
C GLY A 327 2.31 1.93 18.05
N ILE A 328 1.56 1.52 17.03
CA ILE A 328 0.69 2.40 16.24
C ILE A 328 -0.73 2.19 16.75
N VAL A 329 -1.47 3.29 16.98
CA VAL A 329 -2.85 3.29 17.44
C VAL A 329 -3.66 4.13 16.45
N SER A 330 -4.61 3.50 15.75
CA SER A 330 -5.38 4.16 14.70
C SER A 330 -6.88 4.01 14.91
N HIS A 331 -7.62 5.09 14.69
CA HIS A 331 -9.08 5.12 14.73
C HIS A 331 -9.65 4.98 13.34
N PHE A 332 -10.52 3.98 13.18
CA PHE A 332 -11.25 3.75 11.95
C PHE A 332 -12.76 3.83 12.18
N LYS A 333 -13.49 4.24 11.14
CA LYS A 333 -14.95 4.12 11.06
C LYS A 333 -15.36 3.23 9.91
N LEU A 334 -16.35 2.37 10.15
CA LEU A 334 -16.98 1.55 9.13
C LEU A 334 -18.46 1.36 9.51
N ASP A 335 -19.38 1.65 8.59
CA ASP A 335 -20.83 1.53 8.80
C ASP A 335 -21.33 2.19 10.10
N GLY A 336 -20.80 3.37 10.41
CA GLY A 336 -21.15 4.16 11.60
C GLY A 336 -20.56 3.63 12.92
N ARG A 337 -19.77 2.54 12.90
CA ARG A 337 -19.12 1.96 14.08
C ARG A 337 -17.68 2.41 14.21
N ASN A 338 -17.18 2.45 15.44
CA ASN A 338 -15.79 2.79 15.75
C ASN A 338 -14.94 1.54 15.92
N TYR A 339 -13.69 1.64 15.44
CA TYR A 339 -12.69 0.60 15.52
C TYR A 339 -11.35 1.19 15.93
N VAL A 340 -10.63 0.48 16.78
CA VAL A 340 -9.23 0.77 17.09
C VAL A 340 -8.35 -0.31 16.47
N CYS A 341 -7.35 0.13 15.73
CA CYS A 341 -6.31 -0.72 15.18
C CYS A 341 -5.04 -0.51 16.01
N VAL A 342 -4.43 -1.59 16.48
CA VAL A 342 -3.16 -1.55 17.21
C VAL A 342 -2.13 -2.39 16.47
N VAL A 343 -0.94 -1.83 16.25
CA VAL A 343 0.20 -2.49 15.61
C VAL A 343 1.37 -2.50 16.57
N ASN A 344 2.07 -3.63 16.69
CA ASN A 344 3.38 -3.69 17.31
C ASN A 344 4.41 -3.04 16.38
N ASN A 345 4.82 -1.81 16.66
CA ASN A 345 5.59 -0.96 15.76
C ASN A 345 7.09 -1.25 15.77
N THR A 346 7.45 -2.54 15.79
CA THR A 346 8.83 -2.99 15.65
C THR A 346 8.84 -4.35 14.95
N PRO A 347 9.75 -4.59 13.99
CA PRO A 347 9.95 -5.90 13.39
C PRO A 347 10.87 -6.81 14.22
N PHE A 348 11.32 -6.39 15.42
CA PHE A 348 12.36 -7.13 16.16
C PHE A 348 11.87 -7.85 17.42
N LYS A 349 10.75 -7.41 18.02
CA LYS A 349 10.34 -7.87 19.36
C LYS A 349 8.86 -8.16 19.42
N SER A 350 8.51 -9.27 20.06
CA SER A 350 7.14 -9.54 20.48
C SER A 350 6.78 -8.76 21.74
N GLY A 351 5.49 -8.50 21.97
CA GLY A 351 5.04 -7.86 23.20
C GLY A 351 3.52 -7.86 23.35
N ALA A 352 3.07 -7.83 24.59
CA ALA A 352 1.65 -7.69 24.92
C ALA A 352 1.22 -6.22 24.90
N PHE A 353 0.13 -5.91 24.19
CA PHE A 353 -0.50 -4.58 24.18
C PHE A 353 -1.85 -4.62 24.89
N LYS A 354 -2.05 -3.70 25.83
CA LYS A 354 -3.30 -3.49 26.57
C LYS A 354 -4.03 -2.27 26.02
N ILE A 355 -5.34 -2.42 25.86
CA ILE A 355 -6.26 -1.35 25.52
C ILE A 355 -7.22 -1.19 26.71
N THR A 356 -7.28 0.02 27.24
CA THR A 356 -8.22 0.39 28.30
C THR A 356 -9.35 1.20 27.68
N TYR A 357 -10.57 0.78 27.99
CA TYR A 357 -11.78 1.39 27.45
C TYR A 357 -12.46 2.23 28.54
N SER A 358 -13.16 3.29 28.14
CA SER A 358 -13.97 4.08 29.07
C SER A 358 -15.20 3.30 29.56
N LYS A 359 -15.80 3.75 30.67
CA LYS A 359 -16.90 3.05 31.35
C LYS A 359 -18.18 2.90 30.51
N ASP A 360 -18.36 3.71 29.48
CA ASP A 360 -19.47 3.64 28.54
C ASP A 360 -19.35 2.44 27.59
N ILE A 361 -18.14 1.97 27.32
CA ILE A 361 -17.92 0.79 26.48
C ILE A 361 -18.31 -0.47 27.24
N LYS A 362 -19.21 -1.27 26.63
CA LYS A 362 -19.76 -2.49 27.23
C LYS A 362 -19.33 -3.75 26.51
N LYS A 363 -18.90 -3.63 25.26
CA LYS A 363 -18.51 -4.78 24.45
C LYS A 363 -17.32 -4.46 23.57
N VAL A 364 -16.37 -5.39 23.56
CA VAL A 364 -15.17 -5.33 22.72
C VAL A 364 -15.07 -6.62 21.93
N ASN A 365 -14.91 -6.51 20.61
CA ASN A 365 -14.74 -7.65 19.72
C ASN A 365 -13.49 -7.46 18.88
N ARG A 366 -12.65 -8.49 18.77
CA ARG A 366 -11.46 -8.50 17.93
C ARG A 366 -11.77 -9.13 16.57
N LEU A 367 -11.27 -8.54 15.49
CA LEU A 367 -11.36 -9.13 14.16
C LEU A 367 -10.47 -10.39 14.07
N GLY A 368 -11.12 -11.56 14.03
CA GLY A 368 -10.48 -12.86 13.81
C GLY A 368 -10.58 -13.32 12.36
N TRP A 369 -10.20 -14.58 12.11
CA TRP A 369 -10.23 -15.20 10.77
C TRP A 369 -11.65 -15.31 10.21
N ASN A 370 -12.62 -15.64 11.07
CA ASN A 370 -14.02 -15.87 10.70
C ASN A 370 -14.93 -14.71 11.17
N GLY A 371 -14.41 -13.49 11.19
CA GLY A 371 -15.11 -12.30 11.65
C GLY A 371 -14.82 -11.90 13.09
N PHE A 372 -15.63 -10.99 13.63
CA PHE A 372 -15.44 -10.42 14.96
C PHE A 372 -15.79 -11.42 16.08
N GLN A 373 -14.89 -11.54 17.04
CA GLN A 373 -15.00 -12.44 18.20
C GLN A 373 -14.93 -11.62 19.49
N ASP A 374 -15.77 -11.94 20.46
CA ASP A 374 -15.82 -11.23 21.74
C ASP A 374 -14.50 -11.46 22.53
N THR A 375 -13.84 -10.38 22.93
CA THR A 375 -12.54 -10.47 23.63
C THR A 375 -12.64 -11.05 25.03
N LYS A 376 -13.84 -11.13 25.60
CA LYS A 376 -14.07 -11.80 26.90
C LYS A 376 -13.75 -13.29 26.84
N TYR A 377 -13.84 -13.90 25.66
CA TYR A 377 -13.41 -15.27 25.40
C TYR A 377 -12.05 -15.24 24.70
N TYR A 378 -11.00 -15.48 25.47
CA TYR A 378 -9.62 -15.36 24.99
C TYR A 378 -8.81 -16.63 25.25
N HIS A 379 -7.74 -16.82 24.46
CA HIS A 379 -6.76 -17.89 24.63
C HIS A 379 -5.53 -17.36 25.39
N GLY A 380 -4.56 -18.22 25.72
CA GLY A 380 -3.42 -17.87 26.57
C GLY A 380 -2.49 -16.76 26.04
N ASP A 381 -2.66 -16.35 24.79
CA ASP A 381 -1.98 -15.25 24.12
C ASP A 381 -2.77 -13.93 24.14
N ALA A 382 -3.86 -13.84 24.89
CA ALA A 382 -4.65 -12.63 25.08
C ALA A 382 -5.10 -12.49 26.53
N PHE A 383 -5.70 -11.36 26.87
CA PHE A 383 -6.23 -11.12 28.22
C PHE A 383 -7.46 -10.20 28.17
N TYR A 384 -8.33 -10.40 29.14
CA TYR A 384 -9.48 -9.55 29.40
C TYR A 384 -9.66 -9.40 30.91
N SER A 385 -9.99 -8.19 31.34
CA SER A 385 -10.41 -7.89 32.71
C SER A 385 -11.49 -6.81 32.68
N GLU A 386 -12.43 -6.89 33.61
CA GLU A 386 -13.47 -5.89 33.79
C GLU A 386 -13.56 -5.56 35.28
N ASN A 387 -13.13 -4.35 35.64
CA ASN A 387 -13.08 -3.87 37.03
C ASN A 387 -13.83 -2.53 37.11
N ASP A 388 -14.79 -2.39 38.03
CA ASP A 388 -15.60 -1.16 38.19
C ASP A 388 -16.23 -0.63 36.88
N GLY A 389 -16.61 -1.56 36.00
CA GLY A 389 -17.19 -1.28 34.69
C GLY A 389 -16.20 -0.73 33.65
N ILE A 390 -14.90 -0.78 33.93
CA ILE A 390 -13.82 -0.48 32.99
C ILE A 390 -13.32 -1.79 32.40
N ILE A 391 -13.37 -1.89 31.08
CA ILE A 391 -12.81 -3.02 30.33
C ILE A 391 -11.34 -2.72 30.05
N THR A 392 -10.48 -3.71 30.28
CA THR A 392 -9.12 -3.75 29.73
C THR A 392 -8.98 -5.06 28.99
N SER A 393 -8.64 -4.99 27.70
CA SER A 393 -8.40 -6.17 26.87
C SER A 393 -7.11 -6.02 26.07
N GLY A 394 -6.60 -7.12 25.56
CA GLY A 394 -5.45 -7.06 24.68
C GLY A 394 -4.90 -8.42 24.29
N ASP A 395 -3.76 -8.37 23.61
CA ASP A 395 -3.17 -9.49 22.89
C ASP A 395 -1.65 -9.47 23.02
N TRP A 396 -1.04 -10.63 22.86
CA TRP A 396 0.36 -10.76 22.47
C TRP A 396 0.50 -10.53 20.97
N TYR A 397 1.48 -9.72 20.61
CA TYR A 397 1.78 -9.39 19.22
C TYR A 397 3.16 -9.91 18.90
N ALA A 398 3.28 -10.67 17.81
CA ALA A 398 4.54 -10.89 17.12
C ALA A 398 5.08 -9.55 16.57
N PRO A 399 6.35 -9.49 16.13
CA PRO A 399 6.88 -8.27 15.54
C PRO A 399 6.07 -7.82 14.32
N GLY A 400 5.74 -6.53 14.21
CA GLY A 400 4.92 -6.02 13.12
C GLY A 400 3.47 -6.50 13.06
N GLN A 401 3.01 -7.32 14.01
CA GLN A 401 1.63 -7.81 13.99
C GLN A 401 0.64 -6.68 14.29
N MET A 402 -0.56 -6.83 13.74
CA MET A 402 -1.69 -5.91 13.92
C MET A 402 -2.94 -6.67 14.36
N ASN A 403 -3.79 -6.00 15.14
CA ASN A 403 -5.16 -6.42 15.41
C ASN A 403 -6.12 -5.23 15.32
N VAL A 404 -7.37 -5.51 14.99
CA VAL A 404 -8.46 -4.53 14.91
C VAL A 404 -9.55 -4.91 15.91
N TYR A 405 -10.02 -3.94 16.69
CA TYR A 405 -11.04 -4.12 17.71
C TYR A 405 -12.24 -3.21 17.42
N ARG A 406 -13.44 -3.79 17.40
CA ARG A 406 -14.70 -3.07 17.46
C ARG A 406 -15.07 -2.86 18.93
N PHE A 407 -15.42 -1.64 19.30
CA PHE A 407 -15.88 -1.32 20.65
C PHE A 407 -17.20 -0.54 20.60
N GLU A 408 -18.12 -0.90 21.51
CA GLU A 408 -19.47 -0.33 21.60
C GLU A 408 -20.03 -0.37 23.03
#